data_AF-I3E6U6-F1
#
_entry.id   AF-I3E6U6-F1
#
_cell.length_a   1.000
_cell.length_b   1.000
_cell.length_c   1.000
_cell.angle_alpha   90.00
_cell.angle_beta   90.00
_cell.angle_gamma   90.00
#
_symmetry.space_group_name_H-M   'P 1'
#
loop_
_entity.id
_entity.type
_entity.pdbx_description
1 polymer ?
#
loop_
_entity_poly.entity_id
_entity_poly.type
_entity_poly.pdbx_seq_one_letter_code
_entity_poly.pdbx_strand_id
1 'polypeptide(L)'
;MKPLLPKQHGAWAMLIIPFLLGAYYGGFSWLHIPLFLGWLLLYLATYPFFMAIKNNKRRQYYLRWFMAYTLPAVVLLLIPLANNFSLLYFGFSMMPFFLINIYYARKKNERALLNDLAAIAEFCIGGLASFYIGEGELNLRAAEIFSFCFLFFTGSSFYVKTMIREKKNAAYKWASWGFHLLLITGLFIMGYPLLVIAYFPSMIRAIYLYGKSISVLKLGVLEIANSVYFLFALLFIL
;
A
#
# COMPACT_ATOMS: atom_id res chain seq x y z
N MET A 1 -3.91 17.69 22.78
CA MET A 1 -3.16 16.41 22.74
C MET A 1 -2.63 16.20 21.33
N LYS A 2 -1.38 15.74 21.13
CA LYS A 2 -0.85 15.51 19.77
C LYS A 2 -1.50 14.27 19.13
N PRO A 3 -1.90 14.31 17.84
CA PRO A 3 -2.52 13.17 17.17
C PRO A 3 -1.57 11.97 17.08
N LEU A 4 -2.12 10.76 17.21
CA LEU A 4 -1.35 9.52 17.22
C LEU A 4 -1.21 8.97 15.79
N LEU A 5 -0.16 9.39 15.09
CA LEU A 5 0.04 9.09 13.67
C LEU A 5 0.97 7.90 13.41
N PRO A 6 0.73 7.12 12.34
CA PRO A 6 1.68 6.13 11.83
C PRO A 6 3.02 6.76 11.47
N LYS A 7 4.12 6.10 11.85
CA LYS A 7 5.50 6.57 11.58
C LYS A 7 6.08 6.07 10.25
N GLN A 8 5.30 5.36 9.45
CA GLN A 8 5.78 4.68 8.25
C GLN A 8 5.53 5.57 7.03
N HIS A 9 6.57 6.28 6.57
CA HIS A 9 6.45 7.21 5.45
C HIS A 9 6.06 6.52 4.13
N GLY A 10 6.57 5.31 3.87
CA GLY A 10 6.24 4.57 2.63
C GLY A 10 4.79 4.09 2.54
N ALA A 11 4.12 3.86 3.67
CA ALA A 11 2.73 3.40 3.69
C ALA A 11 1.75 4.49 3.18
N TRP A 12 2.14 5.77 3.23
CA TRP A 12 1.33 6.85 2.65
C TRP A 12 1.25 6.77 1.12
N ALA A 13 2.36 6.42 0.45
CA ALA A 13 2.34 6.20 -0.99
C ALA A 13 1.46 4.99 -1.36
N MET A 14 1.54 3.92 -0.57
CA MET A 14 0.69 2.73 -0.74
C MET A 14 -0.79 3.05 -0.51
N LEU A 15 -1.13 3.92 0.44
CA LEU A 15 -2.50 4.37 0.67
C LEU A 15 -3.07 5.17 -0.50
N ILE A 16 -2.26 6.06 -1.07
CA ILE A 16 -2.71 7.10 -2.00
C ILE A 16 -2.69 6.62 -3.46
N ILE A 17 -1.60 5.97 -3.90
CA ILE A 17 -1.39 5.70 -5.34
C ILE A 17 -2.42 4.73 -5.93
N PRO A 18 -2.68 3.54 -5.35
CA PRO A 18 -3.70 2.64 -5.87
C PRO A 18 -5.08 3.30 -5.86
N PHE A 19 -5.38 4.10 -4.84
CA PHE A 19 -6.63 4.83 -4.74
C PHE A 19 -6.80 5.86 -5.87
N LEU A 20 -5.77 6.67 -6.13
CA LEU A 20 -5.79 7.67 -7.19
C LEU A 20 -5.87 7.04 -8.58
N LEU A 21 -5.09 5.97 -8.83
CA LEU A 21 -5.17 5.23 -10.09
C LEU A 21 -6.56 4.60 -10.28
N GLY A 22 -7.13 4.02 -9.22
CA GLY A 22 -8.51 3.53 -9.24
C GLY A 22 -9.50 4.63 -9.61
N ALA A 23 -9.44 5.78 -8.95
CA ALA A 23 -10.35 6.90 -9.22
C ALA A 23 -10.19 7.47 -10.64
N TYR A 24 -8.95 7.56 -11.13
CA TYR A 24 -8.66 8.07 -12.46
C TYR A 24 -9.21 7.17 -13.56
N TYR A 25 -8.89 5.88 -13.50
CA TYR A 25 -9.29 4.92 -14.54
C TYR A 25 -10.72 4.40 -14.40
N GLY A 26 -11.27 4.38 -13.18
CA GLY A 26 -12.67 4.04 -12.94
C GLY A 26 -13.62 5.22 -13.15
N GLY A 27 -13.11 6.43 -13.39
CA GLY A 27 -13.92 7.64 -13.54
C GLY A 27 -14.19 8.34 -12.22
N PHE A 28 -13.88 9.64 -12.17
CA PHE A 28 -14.06 10.42 -10.96
C PHE A 28 -15.53 10.60 -10.61
N SER A 29 -15.84 10.33 -9.34
CA SER A 29 -17.12 10.58 -8.69
C SER A 29 -16.91 11.34 -7.40
N TRP A 30 -17.85 12.20 -7.01
CA TRP A 30 -17.79 12.93 -5.74
C TRP A 30 -17.72 11.97 -4.53
N LEU A 31 -18.21 10.73 -4.68
CA LEU A 31 -18.16 9.67 -3.66
C LEU A 31 -16.71 9.25 -3.30
N HIS A 32 -15.73 9.55 -4.14
CA HIS A 32 -14.31 9.32 -3.82
C HIS A 32 -13.84 10.17 -2.63
N ILE A 33 -14.44 11.33 -2.39
CA ILE A 33 -14.06 12.20 -1.27
C ILE A 33 -14.39 11.53 0.07
N PRO A 34 -15.65 11.18 0.37
CA PRO A 34 -15.97 10.48 1.62
C PRO A 34 -15.32 9.09 1.68
N LEU A 35 -15.18 8.38 0.54
CA LEU A 35 -14.46 7.10 0.50
C LEU A 35 -13.00 7.29 0.94
N PHE A 36 -12.27 8.25 0.36
CA PHE A 36 -10.86 8.47 0.67
C PHE A 36 -10.66 8.95 2.10
N LEU A 37 -11.50 9.86 2.60
CA LEU A 37 -11.40 10.34 3.98
C LEU A 37 -11.68 9.22 4.99
N GLY A 38 -12.70 8.40 4.73
CA GLY A 38 -12.99 7.21 5.53
C GLY A 38 -11.83 6.21 5.51
N TRP A 39 -11.30 5.91 4.33
CA TRP A 39 -10.15 5.05 4.11
C TRP A 39 -8.89 5.55 4.84
N LEU A 40 -8.58 6.84 4.71
CA LEU A 40 -7.47 7.50 5.41
C LEU A 40 -7.62 7.36 6.93
N LEU A 41 -8.81 7.58 7.47
CA LEU A 41 -9.07 7.46 8.89
C LEU A 41 -8.96 6.00 9.38
N LEU A 42 -9.43 5.01 8.60
CA LEU A 42 -9.21 3.60 8.90
C LEU A 42 -7.71 3.27 8.94
N TYR A 43 -6.94 3.76 7.96
CA TYR A 43 -5.49 3.62 7.98
C TYR A 43 -4.87 4.25 9.23
N LEU A 44 -5.28 5.47 9.61
CA LEU A 44 -4.82 6.11 10.85
C LEU A 44 -5.20 5.29 12.09
N ALA A 45 -6.35 4.62 12.10
CA ALA A 45 -6.82 3.77 13.20
C ALA A 45 -5.97 2.50 13.39
N THR A 46 -5.32 1.98 12.34
CA THR A 46 -4.50 0.76 12.42
C THR A 46 -3.36 0.89 13.44
N TYR A 47 -2.73 2.06 13.53
CA TYR A 47 -1.62 2.30 14.45
C TYR A 47 -2.01 2.26 15.94
N PRO A 48 -2.99 3.05 16.43
CA PRO A 48 -3.51 2.90 17.79
C PRO A 48 -4.02 1.48 18.04
N PHE A 49 -4.67 0.83 17.07
CA PHE A 49 -5.14 -0.54 17.24
C PHE A 49 -4.00 -1.53 17.54
N PHE A 50 -2.95 -1.55 16.72
CA PHE A 50 -1.79 -2.41 16.97
C PHE A 50 -1.03 -2.02 18.25
N MET A 51 -0.99 -0.74 18.60
CA MET A 51 -0.41 -0.30 19.88
C MET A 51 -1.22 -0.78 21.09
N ALA A 52 -2.56 -0.79 21.00
CA ALA A 52 -3.44 -1.33 22.03
C ALA A 52 -3.23 -2.83 22.24
N ILE A 53 -2.96 -3.59 21.17
CA ILE A 53 -2.63 -5.03 21.23
C ILE A 53 -1.31 -5.25 21.97
N LYS A 54 -0.30 -4.41 21.72
CA LYS A 54 1.05 -4.60 22.25
C LYS A 54 1.25 -4.02 23.66
N ASN A 55 0.45 -3.04 24.07
CA ASN A 55 0.68 -2.27 25.29
C ASN A 55 -0.56 -2.28 26.21
N ASN A 56 -0.63 -3.28 27.08
CA ASN A 56 -1.71 -3.44 28.05
C ASN A 56 -1.82 -2.24 29.02
N LYS A 57 -0.69 -1.64 29.44
CA LYS A 57 -0.67 -0.55 30.43
C LYS A 57 -1.33 0.74 29.90
N ARG A 58 -1.17 1.03 28.61
CA ARG A 58 -1.78 2.21 27.95
C ARG A 58 -2.90 1.84 26.98
N ARG A 59 -3.46 0.64 27.10
CA ARG A 59 -4.45 0.10 26.16
C ARG A 59 -5.66 1.02 25.99
N GLN A 60 -6.22 1.53 27.09
CA GLN A 60 -7.37 2.44 27.04
C GLN A 60 -7.06 3.74 26.27
N TYR A 61 -5.86 4.30 26.44
CA TYR A 61 -5.43 5.50 25.69
C TYR A 61 -5.39 5.22 24.18
N TYR A 62 -4.85 4.08 23.77
CA TYR A 62 -4.80 3.70 22.36
C TYR A 62 -6.18 3.39 21.79
N LEU A 63 -7.05 2.71 22.55
CA LEU A 63 -8.43 2.45 22.14
C LEU A 63 -9.25 3.73 21.96
N ARG A 64 -9.02 4.76 22.78
CA ARG A 64 -9.65 6.09 22.58
C ARG A 64 -9.27 6.70 21.23
N TRP A 65 -8.00 6.63 20.85
CA TRP A 65 -7.55 7.09 19.52
C TRP A 65 -8.07 6.21 18.38
N PHE A 66 -8.11 4.89 18.58
CA PHE A 66 -8.73 3.98 17.61
C PHE A 66 -10.19 4.35 17.35
N MET A 67 -10.98 4.62 18.40
CA MET A 67 -12.37 5.05 18.26
C MET A 67 -12.48 6.46 17.65
N ALA A 68 -11.59 7.38 18.03
CA ALA A 68 -11.58 8.74 17.48
C ALA A 68 -11.33 8.78 15.96
N TYR A 69 -10.59 7.81 15.41
CA TYR A 69 -10.43 7.66 13.97
C TYR A 69 -11.53 6.80 13.33
N THR A 70 -11.93 5.70 13.97
CA THR A 70 -12.89 4.75 13.38
C THR A 70 -14.31 5.29 13.33
N LEU A 71 -14.78 6.04 14.34
CA LEU A 71 -16.15 6.56 14.36
C LEU A 71 -16.42 7.53 13.19
N PRO A 72 -15.58 8.58 12.96
CA PRO A 72 -15.77 9.42 11.79
C PRO A 72 -15.54 8.66 10.47
N ALA A 73 -14.64 7.67 10.45
CA ALA A 73 -14.44 6.83 9.28
C ALA A 73 -15.73 6.08 8.89
N VAL A 74 -16.41 5.48 9.86
CA VAL A 74 -17.70 4.80 9.63
C VAL A 74 -18.73 5.78 9.07
N VAL A 75 -18.88 6.96 9.67
CA VAL A 75 -19.83 7.98 9.19
C VAL A 75 -19.55 8.37 7.73
N LEU A 76 -18.27 8.60 7.39
CA LEU A 76 -17.89 8.93 6.02
C LEU A 76 -18.11 7.78 5.04
N LEU A 77 -17.81 6.54 5.44
CA LEU A 77 -17.98 5.35 4.59
C LEU A 77 -19.45 4.96 4.40
N LEU A 78 -20.35 5.34 5.32
CA LEU A 78 -21.80 5.14 5.13
C LEU A 78 -22.32 5.87 3.89
N ILE A 79 -21.70 6.98 3.47
CA ILE A 79 -22.13 7.77 2.30
C ILE A 79 -21.95 6.97 0.99
N PRO A 80 -20.74 6.49 0.61
CA PRO A 80 -20.59 5.64 -0.56
C PRO A 80 -21.29 4.28 -0.41
N LEU A 81 -21.35 3.70 0.80
CA LEU A 81 -22.07 2.44 1.05
C LEU A 81 -23.57 2.54 0.79
N ALA A 82 -24.20 3.67 1.12
CA ALA A 82 -25.62 3.90 0.84
C ALA A 82 -25.92 3.99 -0.67
N ASN A 83 -24.93 4.38 -1.48
CA ASN A 83 -25.06 4.42 -2.93
C ASN A 83 -24.76 3.06 -3.57
N ASN A 84 -23.77 2.34 -3.03
CA ASN A 84 -23.40 1.02 -3.53
C ASN A 84 -22.97 0.10 -2.38
N PHE A 85 -23.89 -0.78 -1.96
CA PHE A 85 -23.67 -1.69 -0.85
C PHE A 85 -22.62 -2.77 -1.14
N SER A 86 -22.35 -3.06 -2.42
CA SER A 86 -21.30 -3.99 -2.85
C SER A 86 -19.90 -3.55 -2.40
N LEU A 87 -19.72 -2.28 -2.02
CA LEU A 87 -18.46 -1.80 -1.45
C LEU A 87 -18.04 -2.55 -0.18
N LEU A 88 -18.98 -3.19 0.54
CA LEU A 88 -18.65 -4.05 1.68
C LEU A 88 -17.77 -5.25 1.29
N TYR A 89 -17.87 -5.76 0.06
CA TYR A 89 -17.04 -6.88 -0.38
C TYR A 89 -15.55 -6.53 -0.39
N PHE A 90 -15.18 -5.28 -0.67
CA PHE A 90 -13.79 -4.84 -0.54
C PHE A 90 -13.34 -4.82 0.93
N GLY A 91 -14.20 -4.36 1.84
CA GLY A 91 -13.91 -4.43 3.28
C GLY A 91 -13.74 -5.87 3.78
N PHE A 92 -14.63 -6.78 3.38
CA PHE A 92 -14.55 -8.20 3.75
C PHE A 92 -13.33 -8.90 3.15
N SER A 93 -12.98 -8.61 1.90
CA SER A 93 -11.80 -9.19 1.24
C SER A 93 -10.47 -8.73 1.85
N MET A 94 -10.43 -7.59 2.55
CA MET A 94 -9.25 -7.18 3.33
C MET A 94 -9.07 -8.00 4.62
N MET A 95 -10.11 -8.65 5.16
CA MET A 95 -10.05 -9.30 6.48
C MET A 95 -8.96 -10.38 6.62
N PRO A 96 -8.74 -11.29 5.63
CA PRO A 96 -7.67 -12.29 5.74
C PRO A 96 -6.29 -11.65 5.87
N PHE A 97 -6.02 -10.58 5.12
CA PHE A 97 -4.77 -9.82 5.19
C PHE A 97 -4.63 -9.09 6.53
N PHE A 98 -5.74 -8.54 7.03
CA PHE A 98 -5.75 -7.85 8.31
C PHE A 98 -5.47 -8.80 9.49
N LEU A 99 -5.93 -10.05 9.39
CA LEU A 99 -5.60 -11.10 10.36
C LEU A 99 -4.10 -11.45 10.35
N ILE A 100 -3.45 -11.47 9.17
CA ILE A 100 -2.00 -11.61 9.06
C ILE A 100 -1.29 -10.43 9.76
N ASN A 101 -1.77 -9.21 9.53
CA ASN A 101 -1.24 -8.02 10.18
C ASN A 101 -1.35 -8.07 11.71
N ILE A 102 -2.51 -8.52 12.23
CA ILE A 102 -2.72 -8.75 13.67
C ILE A 102 -1.76 -9.82 14.21
N TYR A 103 -1.58 -10.92 13.50
CA TYR A 103 -0.69 -12.00 13.90
C TYR A 103 0.75 -11.48 14.10
N TYR A 104 1.29 -10.76 13.12
CA TYR A 104 2.63 -10.19 13.20
C TYR A 104 2.77 -9.06 14.22
N ALA A 105 1.72 -8.25 14.43
CA ALA A 105 1.68 -7.26 15.49
C ALA A 105 1.78 -7.91 16.89
N ARG A 106 1.04 -9.02 17.13
CA ARG A 106 1.12 -9.79 18.39
C ARG A 106 2.49 -10.41 18.61
N LYS A 107 3.12 -10.92 17.54
CA LYS A 107 4.50 -11.45 17.56
C LYS A 107 5.56 -10.36 17.64
N LYS A 108 5.18 -9.07 17.64
CA LYS A 108 6.10 -7.91 17.58
C LYS A 108 7.08 -7.99 16.40
N ASN A 109 6.66 -8.64 15.30
CA ASN A 109 7.43 -8.79 14.08
C ASN A 109 6.69 -8.13 12.89
N GLU A 110 6.31 -6.87 13.07
CA GLU A 110 5.58 -6.03 12.08
C GLU A 110 6.37 -5.78 10.80
N ARG A 111 7.59 -6.31 10.73
CA ARG A 111 8.58 -6.05 9.71
C ARG A 111 8.91 -7.30 8.90
N ALA A 112 8.15 -8.36 9.12
CA ALA A 112 8.16 -9.56 8.29
C ALA A 112 7.71 -9.25 6.86
N LEU A 113 8.30 -9.90 5.87
CA LEU A 113 7.93 -9.68 4.47
C LEU A 113 6.45 -10.00 4.21
N LEU A 114 5.95 -11.14 4.73
CA LEU A 114 4.54 -11.51 4.56
C LEU A 114 3.58 -10.47 5.16
N ASN A 115 3.96 -9.83 6.27
CA ASN A 115 3.19 -8.72 6.85
C ASN A 115 3.13 -7.52 5.89
N ASP A 116 4.29 -7.15 5.32
CA ASP A 116 4.37 -6.05 4.37
C ASP A 116 3.52 -6.35 3.12
N LEU A 117 3.58 -7.58 2.58
CA LEU A 117 2.76 -7.99 1.44
C LEU A 117 1.25 -7.98 1.74
N ALA A 118 0.86 -8.42 2.94
CA ALA A 118 -0.55 -8.37 3.36
C ALA A 118 -1.06 -6.92 3.43
N ALA A 119 -0.29 -6.00 4.01
CA ALA A 119 -0.64 -4.58 4.01
C ALA A 119 -0.70 -3.98 2.58
N ILE A 120 0.23 -4.34 1.70
CA ILE A 120 0.20 -3.89 0.30
C ILE A 120 -1.08 -4.39 -0.41
N ALA A 121 -1.49 -5.64 -0.17
CA ALA A 121 -2.73 -6.17 -0.71
C ALA A 121 -3.95 -5.37 -0.23
N GLU A 122 -4.04 -5.07 1.08
CA GLU A 122 -5.11 -4.21 1.63
C GLU A 122 -5.15 -2.86 0.92
N PHE A 123 -3.99 -2.22 0.72
CA PHE A 123 -3.92 -0.95 0.01
C PHE A 123 -4.39 -1.04 -1.45
N CYS A 124 -4.02 -2.11 -2.14
CA CYS A 124 -4.45 -2.34 -3.52
C CYS A 124 -5.95 -2.67 -3.62
N ILE A 125 -6.53 -3.37 -2.63
CA ILE A 125 -7.99 -3.57 -2.53
C ILE A 125 -8.70 -2.22 -2.33
N GLY A 126 -8.12 -1.29 -1.58
CA GLY A 126 -8.62 0.09 -1.49
C GLY A 126 -8.63 0.81 -2.84
N GLY A 127 -7.64 0.54 -3.69
CA GLY A 127 -7.61 0.98 -5.08
C GLY A 127 -8.73 0.38 -5.93
N LEU A 128 -9.04 -0.90 -5.76
CA LEU A 128 -10.18 -1.55 -6.42
C LEU A 128 -11.52 -0.95 -5.99
N ALA A 129 -11.70 -0.67 -4.70
CA ALA A 129 -12.90 0.00 -4.19
C ALA A 129 -13.05 1.39 -4.81
N SER A 130 -11.95 2.12 -4.97
CA SER A 130 -11.91 3.42 -5.66
C SER A 130 -12.36 3.29 -7.11
N PHE A 131 -11.76 2.36 -7.88
CA PHE A 131 -12.15 2.09 -9.26
C PHE A 131 -13.65 1.75 -9.40
N TYR A 132 -14.12 0.85 -8.53
CA TYR A 132 -15.49 0.36 -8.54
C TYR A 132 -16.54 1.45 -8.25
N ILE A 133 -16.19 2.50 -7.50
CA ILE A 133 -17.13 3.61 -7.26
C ILE A 133 -17.47 4.36 -8.55
N GLY A 134 -16.49 4.54 -9.45
CA GLY A 134 -16.71 5.25 -10.69
C GLY A 134 -17.32 4.36 -11.77
N GLU A 135 -16.80 3.15 -11.93
CA GLU A 135 -17.16 2.25 -13.04
C GLU A 135 -18.39 1.37 -12.72
N GLY A 136 -18.60 1.01 -11.45
CA GLY A 136 -19.68 0.13 -11.00
C GLY A 136 -19.42 -1.37 -11.16
N GLU A 137 -18.35 -1.77 -11.85
CA GLU A 137 -17.91 -3.15 -12.00
C GLU A 137 -16.37 -3.29 -11.95
N LEU A 138 -15.90 -4.53 -11.71
CA LEU A 138 -14.49 -4.86 -11.82
C LEU A 138 -14.23 -5.47 -13.19
N ASN A 139 -13.37 -4.82 -13.97
CA ASN A 139 -12.96 -5.27 -15.30
C ASN A 139 -11.45 -5.55 -15.33
N LEU A 140 -10.92 -5.86 -16.51
CA LEU A 140 -9.50 -6.14 -16.71
C LEU A 140 -8.62 -4.97 -16.23
N ARG A 141 -9.06 -3.72 -16.45
CA ARG A 141 -8.31 -2.52 -16.04
C ARG A 141 -8.17 -2.43 -14.51
N ALA A 142 -9.21 -2.78 -13.76
CA ALA A 142 -9.14 -2.86 -12.31
C ALA A 142 -8.09 -3.90 -11.84
N ALA A 143 -8.09 -5.07 -12.47
CA ALA A 143 -7.12 -6.14 -12.18
C ALA A 143 -5.69 -5.74 -12.52
N GLU A 144 -5.48 -5.01 -13.63
CA GLU A 144 -4.20 -4.43 -14.02
C GLU A 144 -3.69 -3.44 -12.96
N ILE A 145 -4.51 -2.47 -12.55
CA ILE A 145 -4.13 -1.47 -11.53
C ILE A 145 -3.75 -2.16 -10.22
N PHE A 146 -4.57 -3.10 -9.75
CA PHE A 146 -4.27 -3.88 -8.56
C PHE A 146 -2.92 -4.58 -8.69
N SER A 147 -2.71 -5.31 -9.79
CA SER A 147 -1.51 -6.12 -10.01
C SER A 147 -0.27 -5.25 -10.10
N PHE A 148 -0.33 -4.15 -10.84
CA PHE A 148 0.80 -3.24 -11.04
C PHE A 148 1.17 -2.51 -9.75
N CYS A 149 0.20 -1.98 -9.02
CA CYS A 149 0.47 -1.41 -7.70
C CYS A 149 1.05 -2.45 -6.73
N PHE A 150 0.47 -3.65 -6.68
CA PHE A 150 0.92 -4.71 -5.78
C PHE A 150 2.37 -5.10 -6.07
N LEU A 151 2.73 -5.31 -7.35
CA LEU A 151 4.08 -5.67 -7.78
C LEU A 151 5.07 -4.53 -7.52
N PHE A 152 4.70 -3.28 -7.80
CA PHE A 152 5.53 -2.11 -7.54
C PHE A 152 5.91 -1.99 -6.05
N PHE A 153 4.91 -2.04 -5.17
CA PHE A 153 5.15 -1.91 -3.74
C PHE A 153 5.81 -3.16 -3.13
N THR A 154 5.60 -4.34 -3.71
CA THR A 154 6.35 -5.55 -3.37
C THR A 154 7.84 -5.36 -3.66
N GLY A 155 8.19 -4.84 -4.84
CA GLY A 155 9.57 -4.50 -5.18
C GLY A 155 10.19 -3.48 -4.22
N SER A 156 9.42 -2.44 -3.85
CA SER A 156 9.81 -1.48 -2.81
C SER A 156 10.09 -2.16 -1.46
N SER A 157 9.26 -3.11 -1.02
CA SER A 157 9.48 -3.86 0.22
C SER A 157 10.79 -4.66 0.21
N PHE A 158 11.08 -5.36 -0.89
CA PHE A 158 12.36 -6.06 -1.08
C PHE A 158 13.54 -5.08 -1.02
N TYR A 159 13.46 -3.98 -1.76
CA TYR A 159 14.52 -2.97 -1.77
C TYR A 159 14.77 -2.40 -0.36
N VAL A 160 13.74 -1.91 0.32
CA VAL A 160 13.88 -1.31 1.65
C VAL A 160 14.48 -2.31 2.65
N LYS A 161 14.10 -3.58 2.59
CA LYS A 161 14.70 -4.64 3.41
C LYS A 161 16.20 -4.77 3.13
N THR A 162 16.61 -4.86 1.87
CA THR A 162 18.03 -4.98 1.48
C THR A 162 18.88 -3.78 1.90
N MET A 163 18.27 -2.60 2.08
CA MET A 163 18.98 -1.37 2.48
C MET A 163 19.04 -1.14 3.99
N ILE A 164 18.03 -1.60 4.75
CA ILE A 164 17.92 -1.33 6.19
C ILE A 164 18.23 -2.58 7.02
N ARG A 165 17.36 -3.59 6.99
CA ARG A 165 17.37 -4.71 7.96
C ARG A 165 18.18 -5.90 7.48
N GLU A 166 18.07 -6.22 6.21
CA GLU A 166 18.72 -7.34 5.54
C GLU A 166 19.96 -6.84 4.79
N LYS A 167 20.62 -5.83 5.35
CA LYS A 167 21.78 -5.20 4.73
C LYS A 167 22.92 -6.20 4.64
N LYS A 168 23.48 -6.37 3.44
CA LYS A 168 24.52 -7.37 3.09
C LYS A 168 24.04 -8.84 3.09
N ASN A 169 22.73 -9.10 3.20
CA ASN A 169 22.20 -10.45 3.08
C ASN A 169 22.11 -10.86 1.59
N ALA A 170 22.93 -11.84 1.18
CA ALA A 170 23.00 -12.30 -0.20
C ALA A 170 21.70 -12.93 -0.70
N ALA A 171 20.95 -13.64 0.15
CA ALA A 171 19.68 -14.23 -0.22
C ALA A 171 18.65 -13.13 -0.55
N TYR A 172 18.53 -12.11 0.31
CA TYR A 172 17.65 -10.97 0.05
C TYR A 172 18.10 -10.14 -1.15
N LYS A 173 19.41 -10.03 -1.41
CA LYS A 173 19.95 -9.41 -2.63
C LYS A 173 19.40 -10.11 -3.87
N TRP A 174 19.60 -11.43 -3.96
CA TRP A 174 19.18 -12.21 -5.13
C TRP A 174 17.67 -12.28 -5.27
N ALA A 175 16.92 -12.38 -4.17
CA ALA A 175 15.46 -12.30 -4.19
C ALA A 175 14.99 -10.94 -4.73
N SER A 176 15.56 -9.83 -4.26
CA SER A 176 15.22 -8.48 -4.73
C SER A 176 15.56 -8.29 -6.20
N TRP A 177 16.79 -8.61 -6.63
CA TRP A 177 17.22 -8.45 -8.02
C TRP A 177 16.44 -9.36 -8.97
N GLY A 178 16.26 -10.63 -8.57
CA GLY A 178 15.45 -11.59 -9.31
C GLY A 178 14.02 -11.11 -9.47
N PHE A 179 13.38 -10.63 -8.40
CA PHE A 179 12.02 -10.07 -8.46
C PHE A 179 11.93 -8.92 -9.49
N HIS A 180 12.84 -7.94 -9.43
CA HIS A 180 12.78 -6.80 -10.35
C HIS A 180 13.06 -7.21 -11.81
N LEU A 181 14.03 -8.11 -12.04
CA LEU A 181 14.33 -8.60 -13.38
C LEU A 181 13.17 -9.43 -13.97
N LEU A 182 12.59 -10.32 -13.16
CA LEU A 182 11.42 -11.12 -13.55
C LEU A 182 10.20 -10.24 -13.81
N LEU A 183 10.01 -9.17 -13.04
CA LEU A 183 8.94 -8.22 -13.28
C LEU A 183 9.10 -7.51 -14.62
N ILE A 184 10.28 -6.99 -14.92
CA ILE A 184 10.56 -6.31 -16.19
C ILE A 184 10.38 -7.26 -17.38
N THR A 185 10.96 -8.46 -17.31
CA THR A 185 10.83 -9.47 -18.38
C THR A 185 9.40 -9.98 -18.51
N GLY A 186 8.70 -10.18 -17.40
CA GLY A 186 7.28 -10.56 -17.38
C GLY A 186 6.39 -9.53 -18.06
N LEU A 187 6.61 -8.23 -17.84
CA LEU A 187 5.85 -7.16 -18.52
C LEU A 187 6.02 -7.22 -20.04
N PHE A 188 7.25 -7.44 -20.54
CA PHE A 188 7.48 -7.63 -21.98
C PHE A 188 6.72 -8.84 -22.54
N ILE A 189 6.82 -9.99 -21.87
CA ILE A 189 6.20 -11.24 -22.32
C ILE A 189 4.67 -11.14 -22.30
N MET A 190 4.11 -10.46 -21.31
CA MET A 190 2.66 -10.29 -21.15
C MET A 190 2.07 -9.18 -22.05
N GLY A 191 2.87 -8.56 -22.93
CA GLY A 191 2.39 -7.56 -23.88
C GLY A 191 2.31 -6.14 -23.34
N TYR A 192 2.99 -5.84 -22.23
CA TYR A 192 3.08 -4.50 -21.63
C TYR A 192 4.50 -3.89 -21.72
N PRO A 193 5.14 -3.84 -22.90
CA PRO A 193 6.54 -3.39 -23.03
C PRO A 193 6.74 -1.94 -22.59
N LEU A 194 5.75 -1.06 -22.78
CA LEU A 194 5.86 0.34 -22.35
C LEU A 194 5.82 0.49 -20.82
N LEU A 195 5.10 -0.39 -20.10
CA LEU A 195 5.05 -0.33 -18.63
C LEU A 195 6.40 -0.59 -17.98
N VAL A 196 7.36 -1.19 -18.69
CA VAL A 196 8.75 -1.33 -18.24
C VAL A 196 9.33 0.01 -17.80
N ILE A 197 8.98 1.11 -18.48
CA ILE A 197 9.39 2.47 -18.14
C ILE A 197 9.01 2.80 -16.69
N ALA A 198 7.80 2.44 -16.25
CA ALA A 198 7.31 2.70 -14.90
C ALA A 198 8.11 1.95 -13.80
N TYR A 199 8.65 0.77 -14.12
CA TYR A 199 9.39 -0.07 -13.16
C TYR A 199 10.90 0.07 -13.26
N PHE A 200 11.41 0.63 -14.35
CA PHE A 200 12.84 0.69 -14.64
C PHE A 200 13.65 1.43 -13.55
N PRO A 201 13.20 2.59 -13.02
CA PRO A 201 13.89 3.23 -11.90
C PRO A 201 13.93 2.37 -10.64
N SER A 202 12.90 1.54 -10.41
CA SER A 202 12.86 0.60 -9.28
C SER A 202 13.91 -0.49 -9.39
N MET A 203 14.10 -1.05 -10.59
CA MET A 203 15.17 -2.02 -10.84
C MET A 203 16.55 -1.38 -10.69
N ILE A 204 16.79 -0.22 -11.33
CA ILE A 204 18.08 0.47 -11.27
C ILE A 204 18.48 0.73 -9.82
N ARG A 205 17.59 1.34 -9.02
CA ARG A 205 17.91 1.67 -7.63
C ARG A 205 18.15 0.42 -6.78
N ALA A 206 17.40 -0.65 -7.01
CA ALA A 206 17.56 -1.91 -6.28
C ALA A 206 18.92 -2.57 -6.51
N ILE A 207 19.46 -2.44 -7.72
CA ILE A 207 20.79 -2.98 -8.08
C ILE A 207 21.90 -2.01 -7.65
N TYR A 208 21.81 -0.74 -8.09
CA TYR A 208 22.88 0.24 -7.92
C TYR A 208 23.12 0.65 -6.47
N LEU A 209 22.08 0.66 -5.63
CA LEU A 209 22.20 1.12 -4.25
C LEU A 209 22.47 -0.02 -3.25
N TYR A 210 22.37 -1.29 -3.67
CA TYR A 210 22.64 -2.43 -2.80
C TYR A 210 24.01 -2.33 -2.12
N GLY A 211 24.04 -2.54 -0.80
CA GLY A 211 25.26 -2.50 0.00
C GLY A 211 25.78 -1.09 0.32
N LYS A 212 25.29 -0.04 -0.34
CA LYS A 212 25.70 1.35 -0.06
C LYS A 212 25.14 1.82 1.28
N SER A 213 25.86 2.73 1.94
CA SER A 213 25.42 3.34 3.19
C SER A 213 24.63 4.63 2.90
N ILE A 214 23.30 4.51 2.89
CA ILE A 214 22.37 5.63 2.68
C ILE A 214 21.57 5.82 3.96
N SER A 215 21.34 7.07 4.37
CA SER A 215 20.51 7.35 5.54
C SER A 215 19.05 6.98 5.30
N VAL A 216 18.33 6.61 6.36
CA VAL A 216 16.90 6.23 6.28
C VAL A 216 16.05 7.37 5.70
N LEU A 217 16.40 8.63 5.99
CA LEU A 217 15.73 9.80 5.42
C LEU A 217 15.92 9.86 3.90
N LYS A 218 17.17 9.76 3.40
CA LYS A 218 17.44 9.78 1.95
C LYS A 218 16.78 8.60 1.25
N LEU A 219 16.78 7.42 1.87
CA LEU A 219 16.07 6.24 1.37
C LEU A 219 14.57 6.52 1.23
N GLY A 220 13.94 7.11 2.25
CA GLY A 220 12.53 7.47 2.23
C GLY A 220 12.19 8.49 1.12
N VAL A 221 13.04 9.51 0.92
CA VAL A 221 12.88 10.49 -0.16
C VAL A 221 12.97 9.81 -1.54
N LEU A 222 13.92 8.89 -1.73
CA LEU A 222 14.04 8.11 -2.97
C LEU A 222 12.80 7.24 -3.22
N GLU A 223 12.25 6.59 -2.19
CA GLU A 223 11.02 5.80 -2.34
C GLU A 223 9.82 6.68 -2.72
N ILE A 224 9.70 7.87 -2.13
CA ILE A 224 8.64 8.83 -2.49
C ILE A 224 8.80 9.26 -3.94
N ALA A 225 10.01 9.69 -4.35
CA ALA A 225 10.28 10.12 -5.72
C ALA A 225 9.98 9.00 -6.74
N ASN A 226 10.41 7.76 -6.44
CA ASN A 226 10.14 6.60 -7.27
C ASN A 226 8.65 6.26 -7.35
N SER A 227 7.91 6.40 -6.25
CA SER A 227 6.46 6.17 -6.21
C SER A 227 5.68 7.22 -6.98
N VAL A 228 6.09 8.48 -6.90
CA VAL A 228 5.52 9.58 -7.69
C VAL A 228 5.80 9.36 -9.17
N TYR A 229 7.03 9.00 -9.54
CA TYR A 229 7.37 8.64 -10.91
C TYR A 229 6.49 7.49 -11.44
N PHE A 230 6.36 6.42 -10.65
CA PHE A 230 5.51 5.28 -11.00
C PHE A 230 4.05 5.69 -11.22
N LEU A 231 3.49 6.51 -10.33
CA LEU A 231 2.13 7.05 -10.48
C LEU A 231 1.98 7.78 -11.83
N PHE A 232 2.88 8.72 -12.14
CA PHE A 232 2.82 9.45 -13.40
C PHE A 232 2.98 8.54 -14.61
N ALA A 233 3.95 7.62 -14.59
CA ALA A 233 4.16 6.68 -15.68
C ALA A 233 2.89 5.85 -15.94
N LEU A 234 2.23 5.35 -14.89
CA LEU A 234 0.96 4.63 -15.02
C LEU A 234 -0.13 5.51 -15.63
N LEU A 235 -0.32 6.74 -15.15
CA LEU A 235 -1.33 7.66 -15.67
C LEU A 235 -1.21 7.98 -17.17
N PHE A 236 -0.01 7.84 -17.76
CA PHE A 236 0.21 8.12 -19.19
C PHE A 236 0.33 6.88 -20.07
N ILE A 237 0.69 5.72 -19.49
CA ILE A 237 1.01 4.51 -20.25
C ILE A 237 -0.13 3.50 -20.24
N LEU A 238 -0.85 3.40 -19.11
CA LEU A 238 -1.89 2.41 -18.90
C LEU A 238 -3.18 2.81 -19.62
#